data_AF-A0A519VNZ5-F1
#
_entry.id   AF-A0A519VNZ5-F1
#
_cell.length_a   1.000
_cell.length_b   1.000
_cell.length_c   1.000
_cell.angle_alpha   90.00
_cell.angle_beta   90.00
_cell.angle_gamma   90.00
#
_symmetry.space_group_name_H-M   'P 1'
#
loop_
_entity.id
_entity.type
_entity.pdbx_description
1 polymer ?
#
loop_
_entity_poly.entity_id
_entity_poly.type
_entity_poly.pdbx_seq_one_letter_code
_entity_poly.pdbx_strand_id
1 'polypeptide(L)'
;TDTIAVDVKNDPFRDGQGALLFRPGGHGALIENLGRMESDIVFVKNIDNVSHSNTEIIALYKKALAGLLIKLQKKTHNYLSMIDRGEVTGNDICGIFDFAKNELSMDVDSDVSKYTIEHKLNYARELLNRPIRVCGMVKNEGEPGGGPFWIEGDKRKLSLQIVESSQIDLDNKEQKDILMRSTHFNPVDLVCGLKDYKGNYFDLKNYVDNTTGFIVYKNKNGKDLKSYELPGLWNGAMAGWITVFVEVPVETFNPVKTVNDLLKPAHQPQ
;
A
#
# COMPACT_ATOMS: atom_id res chain seq x y z
N THR A 1 3.10 1.43 -17.68
CA THR A 1 3.91 0.41 -18.37
C THR A 1 2.98 -0.68 -18.82
N ASP A 2 3.16 -1.15 -20.04
CA ASP A 2 2.29 -2.16 -20.64
C ASP A 2 2.95 -3.54 -20.60
N THR A 3 2.13 -4.58 -20.51
CA THR A 3 2.52 -5.98 -20.62
C THR A 3 2.01 -6.55 -21.94
N ILE A 4 2.78 -7.48 -22.52
CA ILE A 4 2.38 -8.14 -23.75
C ILE A 4 1.23 -9.12 -23.46
N ALA A 5 0.17 -9.08 -24.27
CA ALA A 5 -0.85 -10.11 -24.25
C ALA A 5 -0.38 -11.32 -25.06
N VAL A 6 -0.72 -12.51 -24.57
CA VAL A 6 -0.44 -13.79 -25.24
C VAL A 6 -1.72 -14.59 -25.39
N ASP A 7 -1.74 -15.52 -26.33
CA ASP A 7 -2.84 -16.47 -26.47
C ASP A 7 -2.77 -17.58 -25.41
N VAL A 8 -3.69 -18.56 -25.49
CA VAL A 8 -3.73 -19.69 -24.56
C VAL A 8 -2.43 -20.52 -24.57
N LYS A 9 -1.69 -20.54 -25.69
CA LYS A 9 -0.42 -21.26 -25.86
C LYS A 9 0.82 -20.46 -25.43
N ASN A 10 0.63 -19.21 -24.99
CA ASN A 10 1.68 -18.23 -24.69
C ASN A 10 2.37 -17.62 -25.93
N ASP A 11 1.77 -17.72 -27.11
CA ASP A 11 2.28 -17.02 -28.29
C ASP A 11 1.84 -15.54 -28.25
N PRO A 12 2.70 -14.58 -28.65
CA PRO A 12 2.34 -13.16 -28.67
C PRO A 12 1.03 -12.90 -29.42
N PHE A 13 0.05 -12.33 -28.72
CA PHE A 13 -1.27 -12.09 -29.28
C PHE A 13 -1.22 -10.94 -30.29
N ARG A 14 -1.81 -11.16 -31.46
CA ARG A 14 -1.92 -10.15 -32.52
C ARG A 14 -3.38 -9.79 -32.80
N ASP A 15 -3.63 -8.51 -33.04
CA ASP A 15 -4.95 -8.04 -33.45
C ASP A 15 -5.27 -8.35 -34.93
N GLY A 16 -6.41 -7.88 -35.42
CA GLY A 16 -6.85 -8.11 -36.80
C GLY A 16 -5.95 -7.45 -37.86
N GLN A 17 -5.07 -6.55 -37.45
CA GLN A 17 -4.10 -5.84 -38.28
C GLN A 17 -2.70 -6.47 -38.18
N GLY A 18 -2.53 -7.51 -37.36
CA GLY A 18 -1.25 -8.19 -37.14
C GLY A 18 -0.34 -7.49 -36.13
N ALA A 19 -0.79 -6.41 -35.49
CA ALA A 19 -0.01 -5.70 -34.47
C ALA A 19 -0.02 -6.46 -33.14
N LEU A 20 1.08 -6.38 -32.38
CA LEU A 20 1.14 -6.94 -31.03
C LEU A 20 0.16 -6.22 -30.12
N LEU A 21 -0.62 -6.98 -29.37
CA LEU A 21 -1.52 -6.43 -28.37
C LEU A 21 -0.79 -6.26 -27.04
N PHE A 22 -0.74 -5.02 -26.57
CA PHE A 22 -0.28 -4.67 -25.24
C PHE A 22 -1.48 -4.34 -24.34
N ARG A 23 -1.35 -4.62 -23.05
CA ARG A 23 -2.36 -4.32 -22.03
C ARG A 23 -1.70 -3.55 -20.88
N PRO A 24 -2.45 -2.68 -20.17
CA PRO A 24 -1.92 -2.03 -18.99
C PRO A 24 -1.42 -3.05 -17.97
N GLY A 25 -0.22 -2.86 -17.42
CA GLY A 25 0.37 -3.77 -16.42
C GLY A 25 -0.24 -3.70 -15.02
N GLY A 26 -1.42 -3.08 -14.87
CA GLY A 26 -2.08 -2.86 -13.59
C GLY A 26 -1.51 -1.68 -12.77
N HIS A 27 -2.15 -1.39 -11.64
CA HIS A 27 -1.80 -0.25 -10.77
C HIS A 27 -0.38 -0.34 -10.18
N GLY A 28 0.17 -1.56 -10.06
CA GLY A 28 1.55 -1.79 -9.62
C GLY A 28 2.60 -1.05 -10.43
N ALA A 29 2.31 -0.75 -11.70
CA ALA A 29 3.15 0.06 -12.57
C ALA A 29 3.49 1.44 -11.98
N LEU A 30 2.67 1.97 -11.07
CA LEU A 30 2.89 3.27 -10.44
C LEU A 30 4.19 3.30 -9.61
N ILE A 31 4.68 2.17 -9.11
CA ILE A 31 5.88 2.14 -8.25
C ILE A 31 7.13 2.69 -8.95
N GLU A 32 7.25 2.45 -10.27
CA GLU A 32 8.35 2.95 -11.08
C GLU A 32 8.25 4.47 -11.28
N ASN A 33 7.02 4.98 -11.44
CA ASN A 33 6.80 6.41 -11.54
C ASN A 33 7.09 7.11 -10.22
N LEU A 34 6.62 6.55 -9.09
CA LEU A 34 6.91 7.06 -7.75
C LEU A 34 8.41 7.12 -7.47
N GLY A 35 9.16 6.09 -7.86
CA GLY A 35 10.61 6.03 -7.67
C GLY A 35 11.40 7.07 -8.46
N ARG A 36 10.78 7.71 -9.48
CA ARG A 36 11.38 8.80 -10.26
C ARG A 36 10.99 10.19 -9.75
N MET A 37 10.08 10.28 -8.78
CA MET A 37 9.61 11.57 -8.29
C MET A 37 10.60 12.19 -7.32
N GLU A 38 10.96 13.45 -7.56
CA GLU A 38 11.72 14.26 -6.62
C GLU A 38 10.76 15.01 -5.69
N SER A 39 10.22 14.32 -4.68
CA SER A 39 9.28 14.91 -3.72
C SER A 39 9.49 14.37 -2.31
N ASP A 40 9.27 15.20 -1.29
CA ASP A 40 9.37 14.77 0.11
C ASP A 40 8.13 13.99 0.56
N ILE A 41 6.96 14.40 0.08
CA ILE A 41 5.65 13.81 0.39
C ILE A 41 4.87 13.66 -0.91
N VAL A 42 4.29 12.48 -1.12
CA VAL A 42 3.45 12.19 -2.30
C VAL A 42 2.06 11.77 -1.83
N PHE A 43 1.03 12.41 -2.39
CA PHE A 43 -0.37 12.02 -2.18
C PHE A 43 -0.82 11.15 -3.36
N VAL A 44 -1.30 9.96 -3.08
CA VAL A 44 -1.88 9.06 -4.09
C VAL A 44 -3.38 8.95 -3.82
N LYS A 45 -4.19 9.29 -4.83
CA LYS A 45 -5.63 9.18 -4.79
C LYS A 45 -6.17 8.62 -6.10
N ASN A 46 -7.20 7.78 -6.03
CA ASN A 46 -7.90 7.37 -7.24
C ASN A 46 -8.69 8.55 -7.85
N ILE A 47 -8.71 8.59 -9.18
CA ILE A 47 -9.35 9.68 -9.94
C ILE A 47 -10.87 9.70 -9.79
N ASP A 48 -11.49 8.54 -9.61
CA ASP A 48 -12.93 8.38 -9.40
C ASP A 48 -13.40 8.89 -8.02
N ASN A 49 -12.46 9.16 -7.12
CA ASN A 49 -12.70 9.65 -5.75
C ASN A 49 -12.39 11.15 -5.60
N VAL A 50 -12.39 11.89 -6.71
CA VAL A 50 -12.19 13.35 -6.71
C VAL A 50 -13.56 14.03 -6.80
N SER A 51 -13.96 14.72 -5.73
CA SER A 51 -15.22 15.48 -5.63
C SER A 51 -14.96 16.98 -5.57
N HIS A 52 -15.96 17.77 -5.98
CA HIS A 52 -15.97 19.24 -5.81
C HIS A 52 -16.57 19.67 -4.46
N SER A 53 -17.25 18.75 -3.77
CA SER A 53 -17.78 18.95 -2.42
C SER A 53 -16.75 18.59 -1.34
N ASN A 54 -17.05 18.97 -0.09
CA ASN A 54 -16.33 18.53 1.12
C ASN A 54 -14.84 18.91 1.13
N THR A 55 -14.44 19.93 0.37
CA THR A 55 -13.04 20.34 0.22
C THR A 55 -12.37 20.67 1.56
N GLU A 56 -13.08 21.30 2.51
CA GLU A 56 -12.53 21.64 3.82
C GLU A 56 -12.17 20.41 4.65
N ILE A 57 -13.09 19.44 4.76
CA ILE A 57 -12.86 18.20 5.52
C ILE A 57 -11.81 17.32 4.82
N ILE A 58 -11.85 17.23 3.48
CA ILE A 58 -10.81 16.54 2.69
C ILE A 58 -9.44 17.18 2.95
N ALA A 59 -9.33 18.50 2.89
CA ALA A 59 -8.09 19.21 3.12
C ALA A 59 -7.58 19.03 4.57
N LEU A 60 -8.47 19.08 5.55
CA LEU A 60 -8.14 18.85 6.96
C LEU A 60 -7.54 17.45 7.16
N TYR A 61 -8.19 16.41 6.66
CA TYR A 61 -7.72 15.03 6.84
C TYR A 61 -6.47 14.73 6.00
N LYS A 62 -6.32 15.31 4.80
CA LYS A 62 -5.05 15.23 4.06
C LYS A 62 -3.89 15.85 4.82
N LYS A 63 -4.10 17.01 5.46
CA LYS A 63 -3.10 17.62 6.34
C LYS A 63 -2.81 16.76 7.57
N ALA A 64 -3.83 16.13 8.16
CA ALA A 64 -3.66 15.24 9.30
C ALA A 64 -2.83 14.00 8.94
N LEU A 65 -3.14 13.33 7.82
CA LEU A 65 -2.39 12.17 7.32
C LEU A 65 -0.93 12.53 7.01
N ALA A 66 -0.70 13.66 6.34
CA ALA A 66 0.66 14.16 6.07
C ALA A 66 1.41 14.55 7.34
N GLY A 67 0.73 15.19 8.29
CA GLY A 67 1.29 15.52 9.60
C GLY A 67 1.71 14.27 10.39
N LEU A 68 0.90 13.21 10.34
CA LEU A 68 1.23 11.93 10.94
C LEU A 68 2.44 11.29 10.25
N LEU A 69 2.48 11.27 8.91
CA LEU A 69 3.65 10.77 8.16
C LEU A 69 4.92 11.48 8.61
N ILE A 70 4.91 12.83 8.65
CA ILE A 70 6.06 13.63 9.06
C ILE A 70 6.47 13.29 10.50
N LYS A 71 5.50 13.17 11.42
CA LYS A 71 5.77 12.82 12.82
C LYS A 71 6.47 11.47 12.93
N LEU A 72 5.94 10.45 12.25
CA LEU A 72 6.49 9.10 12.27
C LEU A 72 7.87 9.05 11.61
N GLN A 73 8.04 9.65 10.42
CA GLN A 73 9.34 9.74 9.75
C GLN A 73 10.39 10.41 10.61
N LYS A 74 10.08 11.55 11.24
CA LYS A 74 11.04 12.24 12.12
C LYS A 74 11.50 11.35 13.27
N LYS A 75 10.58 10.62 13.90
CA LYS A 75 10.91 9.71 15.01
C LYS A 75 11.74 8.52 14.53
N THR A 76 11.35 7.90 13.41
CA THR A 76 12.10 6.84 12.73
C THR A 76 13.53 7.29 12.38
N HIS A 77 13.67 8.48 11.76
CA HIS A 77 14.95 9.03 11.34
C HIS A 77 15.85 9.35 12.52
N ASN A 78 15.29 9.86 13.62
CA ASN A 78 16.05 10.11 14.84
C ASN A 78 16.63 8.80 15.40
N TYR A 79 15.82 7.76 15.52
CA TYR A 79 16.31 6.46 15.98
C TYR A 79 17.39 5.89 15.07
N LEU A 80 17.18 5.88 13.75
CA LEU A 80 18.20 5.41 12.79
C LEU A 80 19.51 6.21 12.89
N SER A 81 19.42 7.53 13.08
CA SER A 81 20.59 8.40 13.27
C SER A 81 21.32 8.11 14.58
N MET A 82 20.59 7.91 15.69
CA MET A 82 21.20 7.53 16.97
C MET A 82 21.95 6.21 16.86
N ILE A 83 21.36 5.21 16.18
CA ILE A 83 22.02 3.92 15.96
C ILE A 83 23.29 4.10 15.10
N ASP A 84 23.26 4.92 14.04
CA ASP A 84 24.45 5.24 13.21
C ASP A 84 25.56 5.93 13.99
N ARG A 85 25.23 6.81 14.94
CA ARG A 85 26.21 7.49 15.79
C ARG A 85 26.72 6.64 16.95
N GLY A 86 26.16 5.46 17.19
CA GLY A 86 26.49 4.62 18.34
C GLY A 86 26.03 5.21 19.68
N GLU A 87 25.02 6.09 19.65
CA GLU A 87 24.51 6.83 20.82
C GLU A 87 23.32 6.14 21.50
N VAL A 88 23.15 4.83 21.26
CA VAL A 88 21.95 4.09 21.70
C VAL A 88 22.25 3.34 23.00
N THR A 89 21.47 3.63 24.04
CA THR A 89 21.49 2.89 25.31
C THR A 89 20.55 1.69 25.27
N GLY A 90 20.63 0.79 26.27
CA GLY A 90 19.70 -0.33 26.37
C GLY A 90 18.22 0.10 26.45
N ASN A 91 17.92 1.21 27.13
CA ASN A 91 16.55 1.75 27.22
C ASN A 91 16.07 2.29 25.86
N ASP A 92 16.96 2.90 25.08
CA ASP A 92 16.63 3.37 23.74
C ASP A 92 16.27 2.21 22.81
N ILE A 93 16.95 1.07 22.92
CA ILE A 93 16.64 -0.14 22.14
C ILE A 93 15.22 -0.63 22.43
N CYS A 94 14.82 -0.69 23.71
CA CYS A 94 13.44 -1.04 24.06
C CYS A 94 12.45 -0.03 23.47
N GLY A 95 12.73 1.28 23.61
CA GLY A 95 11.89 2.34 23.05
C GLY A 95 11.76 2.31 21.51
N ILE A 96 12.79 1.81 20.81
CA ILE A 96 12.77 1.59 19.36
C ILE A 96 11.78 0.48 18.99
N PHE A 97 11.85 -0.67 19.66
CA PHE A 97 10.96 -1.80 19.36
C PHE A 97 9.52 -1.53 19.81
N ASP A 98 9.33 -0.82 20.93
CA ASP A 98 8.01 -0.36 21.36
C ASP A 98 7.40 0.62 20.36
N PHE A 99 8.21 1.52 19.81
CA PHE A 99 7.77 2.42 18.75
C PHE A 99 7.39 1.66 17.46
N ALA A 100 8.25 0.73 17.01
CA ALA A 100 7.98 -0.08 15.84
C ALA A 100 6.67 -0.88 15.98
N LYS A 101 6.44 -1.49 17.15
CA LYS A 101 5.23 -2.27 17.42
C LYS A 101 3.99 -1.39 17.56
N ASN A 102 4.05 -0.36 18.39
CA ASN A 102 2.84 0.36 18.84
C ASN A 102 2.47 1.56 17.96
N GLU A 103 3.44 2.23 17.33
CA GLU A 103 3.17 3.40 16.47
C GLU A 103 3.27 3.08 14.98
N LEU A 104 4.08 2.10 14.59
CA LEU A 104 4.22 1.68 13.18
C LEU A 104 3.51 0.36 12.87
N SER A 105 2.89 -0.28 13.87
CA SER A 105 2.21 -1.57 13.73
C SER A 105 3.06 -2.63 13.04
N MET A 106 4.36 -2.66 13.35
CA MET A 106 5.27 -3.66 12.81
C MET A 106 5.27 -4.92 13.67
N ASP A 107 5.35 -6.07 13.02
CA ASP A 107 5.59 -7.34 13.68
C ASP A 107 7.07 -7.43 14.11
N VAL A 108 7.28 -7.31 15.42
CA VAL A 108 8.58 -7.41 16.07
C VAL A 108 8.73 -8.82 16.62
N ASP A 109 9.83 -9.50 16.27
CA ASP A 109 10.11 -10.85 16.72
C ASP A 109 9.97 -10.97 18.25
N SER A 110 9.15 -11.92 18.69
CA SER A 110 8.94 -12.27 20.09
C SER A 110 10.25 -12.59 20.85
N ASP A 111 11.25 -13.10 20.14
CA ASP A 111 12.55 -13.46 20.68
C ASP A 111 13.60 -12.34 20.60
N VAL A 112 13.23 -11.13 20.14
CA VAL A 112 14.15 -9.99 20.01
C VAL A 112 14.89 -9.68 21.31
N SER A 113 14.27 -9.95 22.46
CA SER A 113 14.88 -9.75 23.79
C SER A 113 16.16 -10.56 23.98
N LYS A 114 16.25 -11.75 23.36
CA LYS A 114 17.38 -12.69 23.44
C LYS A 114 18.55 -12.33 22.52
N TYR A 115 18.34 -11.41 21.58
CA TYR A 115 19.36 -11.02 20.62
C TYR A 115 20.51 -10.26 21.32
N THR A 116 21.72 -10.39 20.77
CA THR A 116 22.86 -9.52 21.14
C THR A 116 22.52 -8.06 20.81
N ILE A 117 23.20 -7.10 21.44
CA ILE A 117 22.98 -5.68 21.17
C ILE A 117 23.18 -5.39 19.67
N GLU A 118 24.25 -5.89 19.08
CA GLU A 118 24.52 -5.73 17.65
C GLU A 118 23.38 -6.25 16.76
N HIS A 119 22.88 -7.46 17.04
CA HIS A 119 21.74 -8.01 16.30
C HIS A 119 20.46 -7.21 16.50
N LYS A 120 20.21 -6.67 17.70
CA LYS A 120 19.06 -5.78 17.95
C LYS A 120 19.16 -4.51 17.10
N LEU A 121 20.33 -3.90 17.03
CA LEU A 121 20.54 -2.68 16.25
C LEU A 121 20.38 -2.95 14.74
N ASN A 122 20.94 -4.04 14.24
CA ASN A 122 20.76 -4.44 12.83
C ASN A 122 19.30 -4.75 12.50
N TYR A 123 18.62 -5.50 13.37
CA TYR A 123 17.20 -5.80 13.18
C TYR A 123 16.33 -4.53 13.22
N ALA A 124 16.60 -3.61 14.16
CA ALA A 124 15.94 -2.32 14.21
C ALA A 124 16.12 -1.51 12.91
N ARG A 125 17.31 -1.54 12.30
CA ARG A 125 17.57 -0.90 11.00
C ARG A 125 16.74 -1.52 9.89
N GLU A 126 16.73 -2.84 9.80
CA GLU A 126 15.96 -3.57 8.81
C GLU A 126 14.45 -3.31 8.94
N LEU A 127 13.96 -3.11 10.15
CA LEU A 127 12.56 -2.74 10.40
C LEU A 127 12.29 -1.28 10.00
N LEU A 128 13.10 -0.34 10.48
CA LEU A 128 12.79 1.08 10.41
C LEU A 128 13.22 1.76 9.09
N ASN A 129 14.28 1.30 8.42
CA ASN A 129 14.82 1.96 7.24
C ASN A 129 14.09 1.55 5.96
N ARG A 130 12.82 1.96 5.87
CA ARG A 130 11.89 1.60 4.80
C ARG A 130 11.06 2.82 4.39
N PRO A 131 10.54 2.85 3.15
CA PRO A 131 9.55 3.84 2.77
C PRO A 131 8.28 3.68 3.63
N ILE A 132 7.61 4.80 3.93
CA ILE A 132 6.44 4.84 4.80
C ILE A 132 5.22 5.27 3.98
N ARG A 133 4.08 4.62 4.21
CA ARG A 133 2.76 5.08 3.76
C ARG A 133 1.81 5.19 4.93
N VAL A 134 1.11 6.31 5.00
CA VAL A 134 -0.03 6.53 5.89
C VAL A 134 -1.28 6.50 5.03
N CYS A 135 -2.22 5.60 5.34
CA CYS A 135 -3.39 5.37 4.52
C CYS A 135 -4.65 5.74 5.31
N GLY A 136 -5.45 6.65 4.75
CA GLY A 136 -6.80 6.90 5.26
C GLY A 136 -7.70 5.70 4.98
N MET A 137 -8.49 5.29 5.96
CA MET A 137 -9.47 4.21 5.89
C MET A 137 -10.84 4.76 6.28
N VAL A 138 -11.87 4.46 5.52
CA VAL A 138 -13.25 4.86 5.86
C VAL A 138 -14.01 3.67 6.42
N LYS A 139 -15.06 3.92 7.20
CA LYS A 139 -15.96 2.84 7.62
C LYS A 139 -16.62 2.22 6.39
N ASN A 140 -16.72 0.89 6.38
CA ASN A 140 -17.35 0.18 5.29
C ASN A 140 -18.88 0.21 5.47
N GLU A 141 -19.58 0.81 4.52
CA GLU A 141 -21.05 0.89 4.49
C GLU A 141 -21.69 -0.19 3.60
N GLY A 142 -20.96 -1.29 3.35
CA GLY A 142 -21.39 -2.40 2.49
C GLY A 142 -20.82 -2.36 1.08
N GLU A 143 -19.82 -1.51 0.84
CA GLU A 143 -19.16 -1.38 -0.46
C GLU A 143 -18.19 -2.54 -0.69
N PRO A 144 -18.23 -3.21 -1.87
CA PRO A 144 -17.25 -4.22 -2.22
C PRO A 144 -15.90 -3.56 -2.57
N GLY A 145 -14.82 -4.19 -2.10
CA GLY A 145 -13.44 -3.89 -2.48
C GLY A 145 -12.47 -4.17 -1.34
N GLY A 146 -11.27 -3.61 -1.43
CA GLY A 146 -10.20 -3.88 -0.47
C GLY A 146 -10.33 -3.14 0.86
N GLY A 147 -9.70 -3.71 1.87
CA GLY A 147 -9.67 -3.18 3.23
C GLY A 147 -8.34 -3.42 3.94
N PRO A 148 -8.17 -2.88 5.16
CA PRO A 148 -6.97 -3.09 5.96
C PRO A 148 -6.97 -4.48 6.61
N PHE A 149 -5.94 -5.29 6.32
CA PHE A 149 -5.79 -6.62 6.91
C PHE A 149 -4.34 -6.92 7.28
N TRP A 150 -4.17 -7.90 8.17
CA TRP A 150 -2.88 -8.55 8.38
C TRP A 150 -2.70 -9.67 7.37
N ILE A 151 -1.53 -9.71 6.74
CA ILE A 151 -1.09 -10.86 5.96
C ILE A 151 0.01 -11.57 6.73
N GLU A 152 -0.12 -12.88 6.82
CA GLU A 152 0.93 -13.78 7.28
C GLU A 152 1.79 -14.18 6.07
N GLY A 153 3.02 -13.67 6.04
CA GLY A 153 4.02 -14.02 5.03
C GLY A 153 4.90 -15.19 5.46
N ASP A 154 6.03 -15.33 4.78
CA ASP A 154 7.03 -16.36 5.11
C ASP A 154 7.47 -16.28 6.58
N LYS A 155 7.70 -17.46 7.18
CA LYS A 155 8.11 -17.61 8.59
C LYS A 155 7.10 -17.02 9.58
N ARG A 156 5.82 -16.95 9.22
CA ARG A 156 4.71 -16.44 10.06
C ARG A 156 4.81 -14.95 10.41
N LYS A 157 5.56 -14.17 9.62
CA LYS A 157 5.69 -12.74 9.85
C LYS A 157 4.42 -12.03 9.44
N LEU A 158 3.86 -11.22 10.32
CA LEU A 158 2.68 -10.42 10.04
C LEU A 158 3.08 -9.07 9.40
N SER A 159 2.28 -8.63 8.43
CA SER A 159 2.38 -7.27 7.88
C SER A 159 1.02 -6.68 7.59
N LEU A 160 0.84 -5.39 7.87
CA LEU A 160 -0.36 -4.65 7.50
C LEU A 160 -0.37 -4.35 6.02
N GLN A 161 -1.41 -4.82 5.33
CA GLN A 161 -1.61 -4.60 3.91
C GLN A 161 -3.04 -4.16 3.63
N ILE A 162 -3.22 -3.56 2.47
CA ILE A 162 -4.55 -3.37 1.90
C ILE A 162 -4.81 -4.62 1.05
N VAL A 163 -5.87 -5.38 1.33
CA VAL A 163 -6.15 -6.64 0.63
C VAL A 163 -7.48 -6.52 -0.07
N GLU A 164 -7.48 -6.79 -1.38
CA GLU A 164 -8.70 -6.83 -2.17
C GLU A 164 -9.50 -8.10 -1.88
N SER A 165 -10.82 -8.02 -1.96
CA SER A 165 -11.70 -9.18 -1.74
C SER A 165 -11.40 -10.35 -2.68
N SER A 166 -10.88 -10.08 -3.89
CA SER A 166 -10.44 -11.11 -4.85
C SER A 166 -9.19 -11.87 -4.43
N GLN A 167 -8.44 -11.37 -3.45
CA GLN A 167 -7.24 -12.01 -2.90
C GLN A 167 -7.54 -12.84 -1.64
N ILE A 168 -8.80 -12.83 -1.17
CA ILE A 168 -9.23 -13.55 0.03
C ILE A 168 -9.86 -14.88 -0.41
N ASP A 169 -9.40 -15.97 0.18
CA ASP A 169 -9.97 -17.29 -0.06
C ASP A 169 -11.29 -17.44 0.70
N LEU A 170 -12.40 -17.37 -0.04
CA LEU A 170 -13.76 -17.48 0.53
C LEU A 170 -14.18 -18.92 0.86
N ASP A 171 -13.44 -19.92 0.37
CA ASP A 171 -13.63 -21.31 0.75
C ASP A 171 -12.95 -21.60 2.09
N ASN A 172 -11.95 -20.80 2.47
CA ASN A 172 -11.40 -20.78 3.81
C ASN A 172 -12.34 -20.05 4.79
N LYS A 173 -12.92 -20.84 5.72
CA LYS A 173 -13.88 -20.32 6.72
C LYS A 173 -13.30 -19.21 7.60
N GLU A 174 -12.03 -19.31 8.00
CA GLU A 174 -11.38 -18.32 8.87
C GLU A 174 -11.19 -16.99 8.14
N GLN A 175 -10.67 -17.02 6.91
CA GLN A 175 -10.52 -15.81 6.10
C GLN A 175 -11.86 -15.16 5.77
N LYS A 176 -12.88 -15.97 5.46
CA LYS A 176 -14.25 -15.51 5.27
C LYS A 176 -14.80 -14.83 6.52
N ASP A 177 -14.62 -15.42 7.70
CA ASP A 177 -15.07 -14.85 8.97
C ASP A 177 -14.36 -13.53 9.29
N ILE A 178 -13.06 -13.41 8.99
CA ILE A 178 -12.28 -12.17 9.11
C ILE A 178 -12.86 -11.09 8.18
N LEU A 179 -13.07 -11.41 6.90
CA LEU A 179 -13.63 -10.47 5.92
C LEU A 179 -15.02 -9.97 6.35
N MET A 180 -15.91 -10.87 6.79
CA MET A 180 -17.26 -10.52 7.24
C MET A 180 -17.28 -9.62 8.49
N ARG A 181 -16.22 -9.65 9.30
CA ARG A 181 -16.06 -8.80 10.49
C ARG A 181 -15.29 -7.51 10.21
N SER A 182 -14.75 -7.34 9.02
CA SER A 182 -14.02 -6.13 8.66
C SER A 182 -14.94 -4.91 8.68
N THR A 183 -14.48 -3.83 9.30
CA THR A 183 -15.28 -2.62 9.53
C THR A 183 -14.89 -1.46 8.63
N HIS A 184 -13.79 -1.58 7.89
CA HIS A 184 -13.19 -0.49 7.14
C HIS A 184 -12.90 -0.88 5.70
N PHE A 185 -12.93 0.12 4.84
CA PHE A 185 -12.69 0.06 3.42
C PHE A 185 -11.52 0.99 3.05
N ASN A 186 -10.74 0.61 2.04
CA ASN A 186 -9.65 1.42 1.54
C ASN A 186 -10.13 2.39 0.42
N PRO A 187 -10.25 3.70 0.67
CA PRO A 187 -10.62 4.70 -0.33
C PRO A 187 -9.50 5.04 -1.32
N VAL A 188 -8.34 4.40 -1.19
CA VAL A 188 -7.08 4.76 -1.87
C VAL A 188 -6.74 6.22 -1.60
N ASP A 189 -6.58 6.58 -0.32
CA ASP A 189 -6.04 7.90 0.10
C ASP A 189 -4.74 7.67 0.87
N LEU A 190 -3.63 7.68 0.11
CA LEU A 190 -2.30 7.34 0.62
C LEU A 190 -1.43 8.59 0.68
N VAL A 191 -0.68 8.75 1.76
CA VAL A 191 0.38 9.74 1.89
C VAL A 191 1.71 9.03 2.10
N CYS A 192 2.61 9.17 1.14
CA CYS A 192 3.84 8.41 1.02
C CYS A 192 5.07 9.27 1.31
N GLY A 193 5.99 8.72 2.10
CA GLY A 193 7.34 9.24 2.33
C GLY A 193 8.38 8.35 1.64
N LEU A 194 9.19 8.94 0.76
CA LEU A 194 10.07 8.20 -0.16
C LEU A 194 11.56 8.27 0.18
N LYS A 195 11.92 9.06 1.20
CA LYS A 195 13.31 9.30 1.59
C LYS A 195 13.69 8.57 2.86
N ASP A 196 14.94 8.14 2.92
CA ASP A 196 15.59 7.63 4.12
C ASP A 196 16.00 8.78 5.08
N TYR A 197 16.53 8.40 6.24
CA TYR A 197 17.02 9.33 7.26
C TYR A 197 18.26 10.14 6.87
N LYS A 198 18.92 9.77 5.76
CA LYS A 198 20.06 10.47 5.16
C LYS A 198 19.64 11.42 4.04
N GLY A 199 18.35 11.45 3.68
CA GLY A 199 17.79 12.27 2.62
C GLY A 199 17.87 11.63 1.23
N ASN A 200 18.31 10.38 1.11
CA ASN A 200 18.35 9.65 -0.16
C ASN A 200 16.97 9.05 -0.46
N TYR A 201 16.63 8.96 -1.74
CA TYR A 201 15.43 8.23 -2.16
C TYR A 201 15.65 6.72 -2.05
N PHE A 202 14.67 6.01 -1.52
CA PHE A 202 14.66 4.55 -1.57
C PHE A 202 14.52 4.07 -3.01
N ASP A 203 15.27 3.03 -3.40
CA ASP A 203 14.92 2.24 -4.57
C ASP A 203 13.68 1.39 -4.24
N LEU A 204 12.50 1.89 -4.63
CA LEU A 204 11.22 1.30 -4.29
C LEU A 204 11.06 -0.13 -4.79
N LYS A 205 11.82 -0.54 -5.82
CA LYS A 205 11.80 -1.92 -6.35
C LYS A 205 12.29 -2.95 -5.34
N ASN A 206 13.15 -2.54 -4.40
CA ASN A 206 13.63 -3.42 -3.32
C ASN A 206 12.55 -3.77 -2.29
N TYR A 207 11.39 -3.10 -2.35
CA TYR A 207 10.27 -3.29 -1.43
C TYR A 207 9.02 -3.88 -2.11
N VAL A 208 9.17 -4.36 -3.35
CA VAL A 208 8.10 -5.03 -4.12
C VAL A 208 8.10 -6.52 -3.83
N ASP A 209 6.93 -7.09 -3.53
CA ASP A 209 6.73 -8.54 -3.57
C ASP A 209 6.37 -8.99 -4.99
N ASN A 210 7.37 -9.51 -5.69
CA ASN A 210 7.24 -9.97 -7.07
C ASN A 210 6.42 -11.27 -7.22
N THR A 211 6.11 -11.96 -6.12
CA THR A 211 5.32 -13.20 -6.15
C THR A 211 3.81 -12.94 -6.29
N THR A 212 3.36 -11.71 -6.04
CA THR A 212 1.94 -11.33 -6.05
C THR A 212 1.40 -10.89 -7.42
N GLY A 213 2.23 -10.86 -8.46
CA GLY A 213 1.76 -10.62 -9.82
C GLY A 213 0.94 -11.80 -10.34
N PHE A 214 -0.06 -11.54 -11.18
CA PHE A 214 -1.02 -12.57 -11.59
C PHE A 214 -1.37 -12.51 -13.07
N ILE A 215 -1.88 -13.64 -13.59
CA ILE A 215 -2.32 -13.75 -14.98
C ILE A 215 -3.80 -13.44 -15.06
N VAL A 216 -4.14 -12.49 -15.92
CA VAL A 216 -5.52 -12.09 -16.20
C VAL A 216 -5.96 -12.69 -17.52
N TYR A 217 -7.07 -13.41 -17.48
CA TYR A 217 -7.73 -13.99 -18.65
C TYR A 217 -8.83 -13.04 -19.14
N LYS A 218 -8.86 -12.79 -20.45
CA LYS A 218 -9.88 -11.98 -21.11
C LYS A 218 -10.24 -12.61 -22.44
N ASN A 219 -11.41 -12.24 -22.95
CA ASN A 219 -11.80 -12.51 -24.33
C ASN A 219 -11.82 -11.19 -25.10
N LYS A 220 -11.22 -11.17 -26.29
CA LYS A 220 -11.29 -10.04 -27.23
C LYS A 220 -11.74 -10.57 -28.58
N ASN A 221 -12.90 -10.12 -29.06
CA ASN A 221 -13.47 -10.51 -30.35
C ASN A 221 -13.57 -12.03 -30.53
N GLY A 222 -13.99 -12.76 -29.49
CA GLY A 222 -14.13 -14.22 -29.51
C GLY A 222 -12.81 -14.99 -29.38
N LYS A 223 -11.67 -14.31 -29.27
CA LYS A 223 -10.37 -14.94 -29.01
C LYS A 223 -9.98 -14.76 -27.56
N ASP A 224 -9.67 -15.87 -26.90
CA ASP A 224 -9.13 -15.85 -25.54
C ASP A 224 -7.69 -15.37 -25.56
N LEU A 225 -7.37 -14.52 -24.59
CA LEU A 225 -6.04 -14.01 -24.36
C LEU A 225 -5.77 -13.97 -22.87
N LYS A 226 -4.49 -13.97 -22.54
CA LYS A 226 -4.02 -13.76 -21.18
C LYS A 226 -2.90 -12.73 -21.16
N SER A 227 -2.83 -11.96 -20.07
CA SER A 227 -1.78 -10.97 -19.84
C SER A 227 -1.32 -11.01 -18.40
N TYR A 228 -0.07 -10.68 -18.17
CA TYR A 228 0.46 -10.52 -16.82
C TYR A 228 0.10 -9.14 -16.28
N GLU A 229 -0.43 -9.09 -15.06
CA GLU A 229 -0.52 -7.86 -14.26
C GLU A 229 0.59 -7.88 -13.20
N LEU A 230 1.27 -6.74 -13.07
CA LEU A 230 2.31 -6.53 -12.07
C LEU A 230 1.71 -6.67 -10.65
N PRO A 231 2.55 -6.96 -9.64
CA PRO A 231 2.16 -6.89 -8.23
C PRO A 231 1.26 -5.69 -7.93
N GLY A 232 0.08 -5.93 -7.35
CA GLY A 232 -0.89 -4.85 -7.09
C GLY A 232 -0.28 -3.71 -6.28
N LEU A 233 -0.68 -2.47 -6.52
CA LEU A 233 0.01 -1.28 -5.99
C LEU A 233 0.26 -1.36 -4.48
N TRP A 234 -0.78 -1.64 -3.70
CA TRP A 234 -0.68 -1.60 -2.24
C TRP A 234 -0.31 -2.93 -1.58
N ASN A 235 -0.73 -4.08 -2.10
CA ASN A 235 -0.43 -5.38 -1.48
C ASN A 235 0.82 -6.07 -2.04
N GLY A 236 1.33 -5.59 -3.19
CA GLY A 236 2.46 -6.20 -3.89
C GLY A 236 3.60 -5.20 -4.08
N ALA A 237 3.36 -4.14 -4.86
CA ALA A 237 4.38 -3.15 -5.16
C ALA A 237 4.83 -2.32 -3.94
N MET A 238 4.01 -2.27 -2.89
CA MET A 238 4.32 -1.63 -1.61
C MET A 238 4.40 -2.63 -0.44
N ALA A 239 4.53 -3.93 -0.70
CA ALA A 239 4.49 -4.97 0.33
C ALA A 239 5.54 -4.76 1.44
N GLY A 240 6.74 -4.31 1.07
CA GLY A 240 7.85 -4.07 1.98
C GLY A 240 7.80 -2.75 2.76
N TRP A 241 6.77 -1.92 2.57
CA TRP A 241 6.68 -0.58 3.16
C TRP A 241 6.18 -0.63 4.62
N ILE A 242 6.57 0.38 5.41
CA ILE A 242 5.90 0.64 6.69
C ILE A 242 4.50 1.19 6.39
N THR A 243 3.48 0.53 6.91
CA THR A 243 2.08 0.85 6.64
C THR A 243 1.37 1.24 7.92
N VAL A 244 0.77 2.43 7.94
CA VAL A 244 -0.04 2.89 9.06
C VAL A 244 -1.44 3.25 8.56
N PHE A 245 -2.46 2.68 9.20
CA PHE A 245 -3.86 2.92 8.87
C PHE A 245 -4.48 3.92 9.84
N VAL A 246 -5.26 4.86 9.30
CA VAL A 246 -5.94 5.91 10.07
C VAL A 246 -7.39 5.95 9.65
N GLU A 247 -8.32 5.81 10.59
CA GLU A 247 -9.74 6.07 10.30
C GLU A 247 -9.92 7.55 9.93
N VAL A 248 -10.55 7.79 8.77
CA VAL A 248 -10.95 9.11 8.29
C VAL A 248 -12.45 9.12 8.01
N PRO A 249 -13.11 10.29 8.05
CA PRO A 249 -14.55 10.39 7.80
C PRO A 249 -14.91 9.92 6.39
N VAL A 250 -16.08 9.30 6.25
CA VAL A 250 -16.58 8.77 4.98
C VAL A 250 -16.75 9.87 3.93
N GLU A 251 -16.96 11.11 4.35
CA GLU A 251 -17.08 12.31 3.50
C GLU A 251 -15.83 12.61 2.68
N THR A 252 -14.68 12.05 3.08
CA THR A 252 -13.41 12.13 2.32
C THR A 252 -13.38 11.16 1.13
N PHE A 253 -14.36 10.26 1.05
CA PHE A 253 -14.54 9.22 0.05
C PHE A 253 -15.84 9.40 -0.74
N ASN A 254 -15.71 9.83 -2.00
CA ASN A 254 -16.83 10.05 -2.92
C ASN A 254 -16.52 9.35 -4.27
N PRO A 255 -16.61 8.01 -4.34
CA PRO A 255 -16.27 7.27 -5.55
C PRO A 255 -17.36 7.36 -6.62
N VAL A 256 -16.94 7.44 -7.88
CA VAL A 256 -17.82 7.33 -9.06
C VAL A 256 -17.58 6.00 -9.75
N LYS A 257 -18.39 4.98 -9.43
CA LYS A 257 -18.31 3.64 -10.04
C LYS A 257 -19.20 3.51 -11.28
N THR A 258 -20.30 4.26 -11.31
CA THR A 258 -21.30 4.30 -12.38
C THR A 258 -21.63 5.73 -12.75
N VAL A 259 -22.19 5.95 -13.94
CA VAL A 259 -22.62 7.30 -14.37
C VAL A 259 -23.65 7.91 -13.41
N ASN A 260 -24.50 7.09 -12.79
CA ASN A 260 -25.50 7.55 -11.82
C ASN A 260 -24.88 8.06 -10.52
N ASP A 261 -23.66 7.65 -10.16
CA ASP A 261 -22.98 8.17 -8.97
C ASP A 261 -22.69 9.68 -9.10
N LEU A 262 -22.53 10.19 -10.33
CA LEU A 262 -22.38 11.62 -10.59
C LEU A 262 -23.61 12.43 -10.16
N LEU A 263 -24.79 11.81 -10.04
CA LEU A 263 -26.01 12.49 -9.58
C LEU A 263 -26.04 12.70 -8.06
N LYS A 264 -25.12 12.07 -7.31
CA LYS A 264 -25.03 12.27 -5.86
C LYS A 264 -24.64 13.73 -5.56
N PRO A 265 -25.13 14.32 -4.45
CA PRO A 265 -24.85 15.71 -4.09
C PRO A 265 -23.35 16.07 -4.09
N ALA A 266 -22.48 15.11 -3.78
CA ALA A 266 -21.03 15.32 -3.74
C ALA A 266 -20.39 15.66 -5.10
N HIS A 267 -21.05 15.31 -6.21
CA HIS A 267 -20.55 15.53 -7.57
C HIS A 267 -21.33 16.59 -8.35
N GLN A 268 -22.34 17.19 -7.72
CA GLN A 268 -23.13 18.25 -8.33
C GLN A 268 -22.47 19.62 -8.11
N PRO A 269 -22.55 20.55 -9.09
CA PRO A 269 -22.14 21.94 -8.88
C PRO A 269 -22.89 22.54 -7.70
N GLN A 270 -22.18 23.29 -6.85
CA GLN A 270 -22.80 24.13 -5.81
C GLN A 270 -23.20 25.48 -6.38
#